data_AF-A0AAN0JHC3-F1
#
_entry.id   AF-A0AAN0JHC3-F1
#
_cell.length_a   1.000
_cell.length_b   1.000
_cell.length_c   1.000
_cell.angle_alpha   90.00
_cell.angle_beta   90.00
_cell.angle_gamma   90.00
#
_symmetry.space_group_name_H-M   'P 1'
#
loop_
_entity.id
_entity.type
_entity.pdbx_description
1 polymer ?
#
loop_
_entity_poly.entity_id
_entity_poly.type
_entity_poly.pdbx_seq_one_letter_code
_entity_poly.pdbx_strand_id
1 'polypeptide(L)'
;MPEIIKQILSVVPLAVLLLSLGAASTSLGLLQANINNGIYSRCHFFITYTQAMNSSLLNYNLPTCKLSIASATIATICLALLTAIELISVSFQINVKRLIANIIQAGFFVGSILFLFITMIVVSAGWGKTCATYRNITSSGGTPRSLFNIDCTGPQYRSSVGPFAPNGADFITAAVFAGVGAVLAIGAFCYLIVKLMRRQKDDNEAILKY
;
A
#
# COMPACT_ATOMS: atom_id res chain seq x y z
N MET A 1 18.18 4.76 32.80
CA MET A 1 17.52 5.43 31.65
C MET A 1 16.44 6.34 32.20
N PRO A 2 16.49 7.67 31.93
CA PRO A 2 15.50 8.63 32.44
C PRO A 2 14.08 8.29 31.93
N GLU A 3 13.05 8.56 32.74
CA GLU A 3 11.66 8.20 32.45
C GLU A 3 11.15 8.74 31.11
N ILE A 4 11.59 9.95 30.74
CA ILE A 4 11.27 10.60 29.46
C ILE A 4 11.72 9.72 28.28
N ILE A 5 12.90 9.11 28.35
CA ILE A 5 13.41 8.25 27.27
C ILE A 5 12.59 6.95 27.18
N LYS A 6 12.13 6.40 28.31
CA LYS A 6 11.25 5.22 28.31
C LYS A 6 9.89 5.52 27.68
N GLN A 7 9.32 6.68 27.97
CA GLN A 7 8.04 7.11 27.42
C GLN A 7 8.14 7.37 25.91
N ILE A 8 9.21 8.05 25.45
CA ILE A 8 9.47 8.27 24.03
C ILE A 8 9.62 6.93 23.28
N LEU A 9 10.42 5.98 23.80
CA LEU A 9 10.58 4.65 23.17
C LEU A 9 9.28 3.84 23.10
N SER A 10 8.29 4.16 23.95
CA SER A 10 6.98 3.50 23.93
C SER A 10 6.05 4.08 22.86
N VAL A 11 6.21 5.36 22.50
CA VAL A 11 5.31 6.07 21.57
C VAL A 11 5.81 6.02 20.12
N VAL A 12 7.13 5.97 19.90
CA VAL A 12 7.73 5.85 18.55
C VAL A 12 7.14 4.72 17.70
N PRO A 13 7.02 3.46 18.16
CA PRO A 13 6.45 2.39 17.34
C PRO A 13 4.99 2.65 16.93
N LEU A 14 4.20 3.25 17.84
CA LEU A 14 2.82 3.64 17.56
C LEU A 14 2.76 4.74 16.48
N ALA A 15 3.63 5.74 16.56
CA ALA A 15 3.72 6.80 15.56
C ALA A 15 4.10 6.25 14.17
N VAL A 16 5.07 5.33 14.10
CA VAL A 16 5.48 4.68 12.84
C VAL A 16 4.34 3.85 12.26
N LEU A 17 3.59 3.12 13.09
CA LEU A 17 2.42 2.35 12.65
C LEU A 17 1.30 3.25 12.12
N LEU A 18 1.03 4.38 12.76
CA LEU A 18 0.07 5.37 12.27
C LEU A 18 0.48 5.95 10.91
N LEU A 19 1.76 6.27 10.72
CA LEU A 19 2.28 6.73 9.43
C LEU A 19 2.17 5.66 8.35
N SER A 20 2.51 4.41 8.69
CA SER A 20 2.37 3.27 7.79
C SER A 20 0.91 3.02 7.40
N LEU A 21 -0.01 3.09 8.36
CA LEU A 21 -1.45 2.94 8.13
C LEU A 21 -2.01 4.08 7.27
N GLY A 22 -1.58 5.32 7.54
CA GLY A 22 -1.93 6.48 6.73
C GLY A 22 -1.49 6.30 5.28
N ALA A 23 -0.22 5.93 5.06
CA ALA A 23 0.32 5.67 3.74
C ALA A 23 -0.44 4.56 2.98
N ALA A 24 -0.68 3.42 3.65
CA ALA A 24 -1.45 2.32 3.07
C ALA A 24 -2.90 2.74 2.71
N SER A 25 -3.54 3.55 3.55
CA SER A 25 -4.91 4.03 3.34
C SER A 25 -4.98 5.04 2.19
N THR A 26 -4.00 5.94 2.07
CA THR A 26 -3.88 6.85 0.93
C THR A 26 -3.70 6.09 -0.38
N SER A 27 -2.85 5.06 -0.40
CA SER A 27 -2.69 4.18 -1.56
C SER A 27 -4.01 3.52 -1.95
N LEU A 28 -4.73 2.92 -0.99
CA LEU A 28 -6.03 2.29 -1.23
C LEU A 28 -7.07 3.29 -1.77
N GLY A 29 -7.16 4.48 -1.16
CA GLY A 29 -8.12 5.50 -1.56
C GLY A 29 -7.88 6.01 -2.98
N LEU A 30 -6.61 6.25 -3.35
CA LEU A 30 -6.24 6.66 -4.70
C LEU A 30 -6.53 5.57 -5.74
N LEU A 31 -6.31 4.29 -5.39
CA LEU A 31 -6.67 3.17 -6.27
C LEU A 31 -8.19 3.08 -6.47
N GLN A 32 -8.97 3.19 -5.39
CA GLN A 32 -10.43 3.15 -5.47
C GLN A 32 -11.01 4.34 -6.24
N ALA A 33 -10.42 5.53 -6.12
CA ALA A 33 -10.84 6.71 -6.88
C ALA A 33 -10.63 6.55 -8.39
N ASN A 34 -9.66 5.72 -8.80
CA ASN A 34 -9.27 5.56 -10.20
C ASN A 34 -9.71 4.24 -10.84
N ILE A 35 -10.25 3.30 -10.06
CA ILE A 35 -10.72 2.00 -10.53
C ILE A 35 -12.21 1.89 -10.21
N ASN A 36 -13.04 1.84 -11.26
CA ASN A 36 -14.47 1.67 -11.10
C ASN A 36 -14.80 0.20 -10.76
N ASN A 37 -15.48 -0.07 -9.66
CA ASN A 37 -15.91 -1.41 -9.24
C ASN A 37 -17.33 -1.78 -9.70
N GLY A 38 -18.00 -0.92 -10.48
CA GLY A 38 -19.35 -1.15 -11.00
C GLY A 38 -19.43 -2.11 -12.21
N ILE A 39 -20.63 -2.22 -12.80
CA ILE A 39 -20.94 -3.08 -13.96
C ILE A 39 -20.04 -2.77 -15.18
N TYR A 40 -19.56 -1.52 -15.29
CA TYR A 40 -18.59 -1.07 -16.30
C TYR A 40 -17.21 -0.87 -15.67
N SER A 41 -16.68 -1.90 -15.00
CA SER A 41 -15.37 -1.83 -14.36
C SER A 41 -14.26 -1.64 -15.40
N ARG A 42 -13.58 -0.51 -15.34
CA ARG A 42 -12.42 -0.22 -16.20
C ARG A 42 -11.15 -0.34 -15.39
N CYS A 43 -10.35 -1.35 -15.73
CA CYS A 43 -8.99 -1.47 -15.25
C CYS A 43 -8.07 -0.86 -16.31
N HIS A 44 -7.23 0.09 -15.91
CA HIS A 44 -6.27 0.74 -16.79
C HIS A 44 -4.85 0.19 -16.61
N PHE A 45 -4.71 -0.99 -16.01
CA PHE A 45 -3.42 -1.66 -15.86
C PHE A 45 -3.18 -2.68 -16.97
N PHE A 46 -1.91 -2.78 -17.38
CA PHE A 46 -1.42 -3.74 -18.37
C PHE A 46 -2.12 -3.67 -19.74
N ILE A 47 -2.57 -2.49 -20.15
CA ILE A 47 -3.26 -2.31 -21.45
C ILE A 47 -2.29 -2.62 -22.60
N THR A 48 -2.73 -3.49 -23.51
CA THR A 48 -1.99 -3.83 -24.74
C THR A 48 -2.41 -2.96 -25.92
N TYR A 49 -1.61 -2.96 -26.99
CA TYR A 49 -1.90 -2.22 -28.21
C TYR A 49 -3.28 -2.55 -28.80
N THR A 50 -3.62 -3.84 -28.90
CA THR A 50 -4.92 -4.29 -29.43
C THR A 50 -6.10 -3.85 -28.57
N GLN A 51 -5.93 -3.85 -27.23
CA GLN A 51 -6.93 -3.37 -26.29
C GLN A 51 -7.09 -1.84 -26.37
N ALA A 52 -5.98 -1.10 -26.48
CA ALA A 52 -5.99 0.35 -26.64
C ALA A 52 -6.65 0.80 -27.95
N MET A 53 -6.52 -0.01 -29.02
CA MET A 53 -7.13 0.28 -30.33
C MET A 53 -8.61 -0.08 -30.43
N ASN A 54 -9.13 -0.93 -29.54
CA ASN A 54 -10.52 -1.36 -29.60
C ASN A 54 -11.30 -0.91 -28.36
N SER A 55 -11.89 0.28 -28.43
CA SER A 55 -12.67 0.86 -27.32
C SER A 55 -14.01 0.14 -27.04
N SER A 56 -14.42 -0.81 -27.89
CA SER A 56 -15.61 -1.65 -27.64
C SER A 56 -15.32 -2.82 -26.69
N LEU A 57 -14.04 -3.13 -26.49
CA LEU A 57 -13.57 -4.15 -25.59
C LEU A 57 -13.61 -3.61 -24.14
N LEU A 58 -14.73 -3.84 -23.46
CA LEU A 58 -14.89 -3.57 -22.02
C LEU A 58 -14.34 -4.75 -21.18
N ASN A 59 -13.87 -4.48 -19.96
CA ASN A 59 -13.51 -5.46 -18.93
C ASN A 59 -12.22 -6.29 -19.13
N TYR A 60 -11.13 -5.70 -19.60
CA TYR A 60 -9.82 -6.36 -19.65
C TYR A 60 -9.03 -6.16 -18.36
N ASN A 61 -8.24 -7.16 -17.98
CA ASN A 61 -7.32 -7.13 -16.83
C ASN A 61 -7.97 -6.85 -15.46
N LEU A 62 -9.30 -6.97 -15.34
CA LEU A 62 -10.04 -6.83 -14.07
C LEU A 62 -9.40 -7.59 -12.89
N PRO A 63 -8.94 -8.85 -13.05
CA PRO A 63 -8.31 -9.59 -11.95
C PRO A 63 -7.11 -8.86 -11.35
N THR A 64 -6.32 -8.15 -12.17
CA THR A 64 -5.12 -7.44 -11.70
C THR A 64 -5.47 -6.20 -10.88
N CYS A 65 -6.44 -5.38 -11.33
CA CYS A 65 -6.93 -4.25 -10.55
C CYS A 65 -7.63 -4.70 -9.26
N LYS A 66 -8.41 -5.78 -9.31
CA LYS A 66 -9.02 -6.39 -8.11
C LYS A 66 -7.95 -6.90 -7.14
N LEU A 67 -6.89 -7.51 -7.65
CA LEU A 67 -5.77 -7.97 -6.84
C LEU A 67 -5.06 -6.80 -6.15
N SER A 68 -4.79 -5.68 -6.86
CA SER A 68 -4.16 -4.51 -6.23
C SER A 68 -5.03 -3.89 -5.14
N ILE A 69 -6.35 -3.76 -5.37
CA ILE A 69 -7.28 -3.23 -4.37
C ILE A 69 -7.38 -4.18 -3.17
N ALA A 70 -7.55 -5.48 -3.42
CA ALA A 70 -7.65 -6.48 -2.36
C ALA A 70 -6.37 -6.50 -1.52
N SER A 71 -5.20 -6.43 -2.15
CA SER A 71 -3.91 -6.38 -1.47
C SER A 71 -3.78 -5.12 -0.60
N ALA A 72 -4.06 -3.95 -1.16
CA ALA A 72 -4.04 -2.70 -0.38
C ALA A 72 -5.03 -2.74 0.80
N THR A 73 -6.21 -3.31 0.59
CA THR A 73 -7.23 -3.47 1.64
C THR A 73 -6.74 -4.40 2.76
N ILE A 74 -6.24 -5.59 2.42
CA ILE A 74 -5.72 -6.54 3.42
C ILE A 74 -4.57 -5.90 4.21
N ALA A 75 -3.64 -5.22 3.52
CA ALA A 75 -2.55 -4.51 4.17
C ALA A 75 -3.05 -3.43 5.16
N THR A 76 -4.03 -2.61 4.76
CA THR A 76 -4.62 -1.60 5.65
C THR A 76 -5.28 -2.23 6.88
N ILE A 77 -5.99 -3.36 6.72
CA ILE A 77 -6.61 -4.08 7.83
C ILE A 77 -5.54 -4.61 8.79
N CYS A 78 -4.48 -5.25 8.28
CA CYS A 78 -3.38 -5.74 9.11
C CYS A 78 -2.71 -4.59 9.89
N LEU A 79 -2.45 -3.46 9.24
CA LEU A 79 -1.86 -2.29 9.89
C LEU A 79 -2.81 -1.64 10.91
N ALA A 80 -4.11 -1.61 10.63
CA ALA A 80 -5.11 -1.10 11.57
C ALA A 80 -5.17 -1.95 12.84
N LEU A 81 -5.16 -3.28 12.69
CA LEU A 81 -5.11 -4.22 13.82
C LEU A 81 -3.82 -4.05 14.63
N LEU A 82 -2.66 -3.94 13.98
CA LEU A 82 -1.39 -3.67 14.64
C LEU A 82 -1.41 -2.35 15.42
N THR A 83 -1.94 -1.30 14.80
CA THR A 83 -2.05 0.03 15.42
C THR A 83 -2.97 -0.01 16.63
N ALA A 84 -4.10 -0.73 16.54
CA ALA A 84 -5.03 -0.89 17.65
C ALA A 84 -4.40 -1.66 18.83
N ILE A 85 -3.65 -2.74 18.54
CA ILE A 85 -2.94 -3.52 19.57
C ILE A 85 -1.91 -2.65 20.31
N GLU A 86 -1.08 -1.91 19.57
CA GLU A 86 -0.08 -1.01 20.18
C GLU A 86 -0.74 0.15 20.93
N LEU A 87 -1.84 0.71 20.41
CA LEU A 87 -2.59 1.75 21.08
C LEU A 87 -3.13 1.28 22.43
N ILE A 88 -3.73 0.08 22.49
CA ILE A 88 -4.22 -0.53 23.73
C ILE A 88 -3.05 -0.79 24.69
N SER A 89 -1.93 -1.30 24.19
CA SER A 89 -0.74 -1.56 25.01
C SER A 89 -0.18 -0.28 25.64
N VAL A 90 -0.13 0.83 24.88
CA VAL A 90 0.35 2.13 25.38
C VAL A 90 -0.66 2.75 26.35
N SER A 91 -1.96 2.62 26.07
CA SER A 91 -3.02 3.30 26.83
C SER A 91 -3.30 2.65 28.18
N PHE A 92 -3.35 1.32 28.24
CA PHE A 92 -3.75 0.61 29.46
C PHE A 92 -2.58 0.00 30.26
N GLN A 93 -1.34 0.11 29.77
CA GLN A 93 -0.15 -0.54 30.36
C GLN A 93 -0.31 -2.06 30.58
N ILE A 94 -1.24 -2.73 29.87
CA ILE A 94 -1.55 -4.14 30.07
C ILE A 94 -0.50 -4.98 29.34
N ASN A 95 0.29 -5.78 30.08
CA ASN A 95 1.09 -6.88 29.53
C ASN A 95 0.15 -8.04 29.17
N VAL A 96 -0.58 -7.94 28.04
CA VAL A 96 -1.41 -9.04 27.54
C VAL A 96 -0.53 -10.28 27.32
N LYS A 97 -1.01 -11.49 27.67
CA LYS A 97 -0.29 -12.78 27.60
C LYS A 97 0.65 -12.84 26.38
N ARG A 98 1.95 -12.67 26.66
CA ARG A 98 2.94 -12.05 25.76
C ARG A 98 3.23 -12.84 24.48
N LEU A 99 3.12 -14.16 24.52
CA LEU A 99 3.71 -15.02 23.48
C LEU A 99 2.80 -15.19 22.25
N ILE A 100 1.50 -15.45 22.47
CA ILE A 100 0.51 -15.58 21.40
C ILE A 100 0.28 -14.21 20.71
N ALA A 101 0.25 -13.13 21.49
CA ALA A 101 0.12 -11.77 20.96
C ALA A 101 1.28 -11.41 20.03
N ASN A 102 2.52 -11.74 20.41
CA ASN A 102 3.70 -11.47 19.58
C ASN A 102 3.73 -12.26 18.26
N ILE A 103 3.30 -13.53 18.27
CA ILE A 103 3.24 -14.37 17.06
C ILE A 103 2.20 -13.81 16.08
N ILE A 104 1.01 -13.44 16.58
CA ILE A 104 -0.05 -12.84 15.77
C ILE A 104 0.41 -11.47 15.22
N GLN A 105 1.07 -10.66 16.05
CA GLN A 105 1.62 -9.37 15.64
C GLN A 105 2.64 -9.53 14.52
N ALA A 106 3.57 -10.48 14.62
CA ALA A 106 4.52 -10.79 13.56
C ALA A 106 3.82 -11.23 12.26
N GLY A 107 2.76 -12.05 12.36
CA GLY A 107 1.94 -12.45 11.23
C GLY A 107 1.30 -11.25 10.51
N PHE A 108 0.74 -10.29 11.25
CA PHE A 108 0.18 -9.06 10.65
C PHE A 108 1.25 -8.17 10.02
N PHE A 109 2.46 -8.09 10.59
CA PHE A 109 3.56 -7.37 9.95
C PHE A 109 3.96 -8.00 8.62
N VAL A 110 4.22 -9.31 8.61
CA VAL A 110 4.60 -10.03 7.38
C VAL A 110 3.49 -9.91 6.34
N GLY A 111 2.23 -10.11 6.73
CA GLY A 111 1.08 -9.94 5.86
C GLY A 111 1.01 -8.53 5.26
N SER A 112 1.01 -7.49 6.09
CA SER A 112 0.94 -6.10 5.62
C SER A 112 2.07 -5.75 4.66
N ILE A 113 3.32 -6.13 4.98
CA ILE A 113 4.49 -5.86 4.14
C ILE A 113 4.33 -6.53 2.77
N LEU A 114 3.99 -7.83 2.74
CA LEU A 114 3.82 -8.58 1.50
C LEU A 114 2.72 -7.97 0.62
N PHE A 115 1.55 -7.67 1.18
CA PHE A 115 0.43 -7.12 0.41
C PHE A 115 0.68 -5.68 -0.06
N LEU A 116 1.44 -4.87 0.69
CA LEU A 116 1.87 -3.55 0.21
C LEU A 116 2.85 -3.66 -0.96
N PHE A 117 3.79 -4.60 -0.93
CA PHE A 117 4.68 -4.85 -2.07
C PHE A 117 3.92 -5.34 -3.30
N ILE A 118 2.97 -6.26 -3.14
CA ILE A 118 2.11 -6.70 -4.25
C ILE A 118 1.40 -5.49 -4.86
N THR A 119 0.80 -4.64 -4.03
CA THR A 119 0.13 -3.40 -4.48
C THR A 119 1.10 -2.50 -5.25
N MET A 120 2.27 -2.20 -4.68
CA MET A 120 3.30 -1.36 -5.30
C MET A 120 3.71 -1.89 -6.68
N ILE A 121 4.01 -3.19 -6.78
CA ILE A 121 4.49 -3.82 -8.02
C ILE A 121 3.38 -3.85 -9.07
N VAL A 122 2.17 -4.31 -8.71
CA VAL A 122 1.06 -4.43 -9.66
C VAL A 122 0.67 -3.07 -10.22
N VAL A 123 0.60 -2.04 -9.38
CA VAL A 123 0.24 -0.68 -9.80
C VAL A 123 1.35 -0.08 -10.66
N SER A 124 2.61 -0.18 -10.23
CA SER A 124 3.75 0.40 -10.98
C SER A 124 3.95 -0.27 -12.33
N ALA A 125 4.01 -1.59 -12.37
CA ALA A 125 4.19 -2.34 -13.61
C ALA A 125 2.95 -2.25 -14.51
N GLY A 126 1.76 -2.29 -13.91
CA GLY A 126 0.49 -2.20 -14.62
C GLY A 126 0.31 -0.86 -15.30
N TRP A 127 0.48 0.23 -14.56
CA TRP A 127 0.40 1.59 -15.10
C TRP A 127 1.54 1.88 -16.08
N GLY A 128 2.77 1.47 -15.75
CA GLY A 128 3.94 1.65 -16.60
C GLY A 128 3.77 0.99 -17.98
N LYS A 129 3.24 -0.24 -18.04
CA LYS A 129 2.93 -0.92 -19.30
C LYS A 129 1.86 -0.19 -20.10
N THR A 130 0.76 0.23 -19.46
CA THR A 130 -0.30 1.01 -20.11
C THR A 130 0.28 2.29 -20.72
N CYS A 131 1.09 3.01 -19.97
CA CYS A 131 1.73 4.23 -20.43
C CYS A 131 2.68 4.02 -21.60
N ALA A 132 3.49 2.96 -21.57
CA ALA A 132 4.34 2.60 -22.70
C ALA A 132 3.52 2.29 -23.96
N THR A 133 2.41 1.56 -23.81
CA THR A 133 1.50 1.24 -24.92
C THR A 133 0.93 2.51 -25.56
N TYR A 134 0.36 3.42 -24.77
CA TYR A 134 -0.23 4.66 -25.31
C TYR A 134 0.83 5.58 -25.94
N ARG A 135 2.01 5.69 -25.33
CA ARG A 135 3.13 6.46 -25.91
C ARG A 135 3.54 5.91 -27.28
N ASN A 136 3.57 4.59 -27.43
CA ASN A 136 3.96 3.94 -28.69
C ASN A 136 2.93 4.22 -29.80
N ILE A 137 1.63 4.14 -29.48
CA ILE A 137 0.53 4.46 -30.42
C ILE A 137 0.61 5.92 -30.92
N THR A 138 0.89 6.86 -30.02
CA THR A 138 1.06 8.27 -30.39
C THR A 138 2.30 8.47 -31.27
N SER A 139 3.39 7.76 -31.00
CA SER A 139 4.62 7.86 -31.80
C SER A 139 4.52 7.23 -33.19
N SER A 140 3.62 6.26 -33.40
CA SER A 140 3.43 5.59 -34.69
C SER A 140 2.45 6.31 -35.63
N GLY A 141 2.16 7.59 -35.41
CA GLY A 141 1.33 8.42 -36.30
C GLY A 141 -0.16 8.44 -36.00
N GLY A 142 -0.63 7.75 -34.94
CA GLY A 142 -2.02 7.76 -34.48
C GLY A 142 -3.04 7.17 -35.47
N THR A 143 -4.24 6.84 -35.00
CA THR A 143 -5.38 6.59 -35.91
C THR A 143 -6.22 7.86 -36.02
N PRO A 144 -6.76 8.23 -37.20
CA PRO A 144 -7.39 9.54 -37.44
C PRO A 144 -8.70 9.82 -36.68
N ARG A 145 -9.09 8.99 -35.71
CA ARG A 145 -10.35 9.10 -34.95
C ARG A 145 -10.25 8.71 -33.47
N SER A 146 -9.07 8.39 -32.94
CA SER A 146 -8.95 7.96 -31.53
C SER A 146 -8.81 9.14 -30.59
N LEU A 147 -9.82 9.31 -29.75
CA LEU A 147 -9.96 10.35 -28.72
C LEU A 147 -9.05 10.15 -27.49
N PHE A 148 -7.86 9.55 -27.66
CA PHE A 148 -7.18 8.81 -26.58
C PHE A 148 -5.69 9.14 -26.45
N ASN A 149 -5.35 10.39 -26.12
CA ASN A 149 -4.06 10.68 -25.50
C ASN A 149 -4.24 10.59 -23.98
N ILE A 150 -3.72 9.53 -23.35
CA ILE A 150 -3.75 9.40 -21.89
C ILE A 150 -2.54 10.16 -21.32
N ASP A 151 -2.78 11.10 -20.42
CA ASP A 151 -1.73 11.69 -19.60
C ASP A 151 -1.27 10.67 -18.55
N CYS A 152 -0.02 10.23 -18.67
CA CYS A 152 0.57 9.24 -17.79
C CYS A 152 0.95 9.76 -16.41
N THR A 153 1.05 11.08 -16.28
CA THR A 153 1.56 11.78 -15.11
C THR A 153 0.54 12.71 -14.48
N GLY A 154 -0.64 12.84 -15.08
CA GLY A 154 -1.65 13.80 -14.69
C GLY A 154 -3.09 13.33 -14.92
N PRO A 155 -4.05 14.21 -14.63
CA PRO A 155 -5.47 13.95 -14.85
C PRO A 155 -5.84 13.96 -16.34
N GLN A 156 -6.90 13.23 -16.70
CA GLN A 156 -7.40 13.22 -18.07
C GLN A 156 -8.40 14.34 -18.29
N TYR A 157 -8.26 15.03 -19.42
CA TYR A 157 -9.21 16.02 -19.90
C TYR A 157 -9.72 15.64 -21.28
N ARG A 158 -11.00 15.86 -21.51
CA ARG A 158 -11.64 15.71 -22.81
C ARG A 158 -12.23 17.05 -23.22
N SER A 159 -11.65 17.68 -24.25
CA SER A 159 -12.12 18.99 -24.75
C SER A 159 -12.30 20.03 -23.64
N SER A 160 -11.32 20.14 -22.75
CA SER A 160 -11.32 21.03 -21.56
C SER A 160 -12.37 20.71 -20.48
N VAL A 161 -13.11 19.61 -20.62
CA VAL A 161 -13.96 19.05 -19.55
C VAL A 161 -13.17 17.97 -18.82
N GLY A 162 -13.20 17.97 -17.48
CA GLY A 162 -12.46 17.04 -16.63
C GLY A 162 -12.28 17.58 -15.21
N PRO A 163 -11.51 16.91 -14.34
CA PRO A 163 -10.71 15.71 -14.60
C PRO A 163 -11.55 14.41 -14.61
N PHE A 164 -11.19 13.47 -15.49
CA PHE A 164 -11.77 12.13 -15.53
C PHE A 164 -10.75 11.07 -15.12
N ALA A 165 -11.20 10.00 -14.48
CA ALA A 165 -10.40 8.80 -14.30
C ALA A 165 -10.09 8.15 -15.67
N PRO A 166 -8.90 7.57 -15.86
CA PRO A 166 -7.82 7.37 -14.87
C PRO A 166 -6.86 8.55 -14.72
N ASN A 167 -6.55 8.98 -13.50
CA ASN A 167 -5.50 9.94 -13.23
C ASN A 167 -4.15 9.24 -13.02
N GLY A 168 -3.17 9.54 -13.89
CA GLY A 168 -1.84 8.93 -13.82
C GLY A 168 -1.05 9.33 -12.57
N ALA A 169 -1.23 10.58 -12.12
CA ALA A 169 -0.61 11.06 -10.89
C ALA A 169 -1.06 10.23 -9.68
N ASP A 170 -2.35 9.87 -9.63
CA ASP A 170 -2.91 9.12 -8.52
C ASP A 170 -2.40 7.68 -8.49
N PHE A 171 -2.21 7.02 -9.64
CA PHE A 171 -1.63 5.68 -9.69
C PHE A 171 -0.15 5.67 -9.26
N ILE A 172 0.63 6.64 -9.73
CA ILE A 172 2.03 6.80 -9.31
C ILE A 172 2.09 7.03 -7.80
N THR A 173 1.28 7.98 -7.30
CA THR A 173 1.22 8.33 -5.89
C THR A 173 0.76 7.13 -5.05
N ALA A 174 -0.24 6.37 -5.50
CA ALA A 174 -0.70 5.17 -4.83
C ALA A 174 0.40 4.10 -4.70
N ALA A 175 1.20 3.89 -5.75
CA ALA A 175 2.32 2.96 -5.69
C ALA A 175 3.42 3.44 -4.73
N VAL A 176 3.75 4.73 -4.74
CA VAL A 176 4.74 5.34 -3.84
C VAL A 176 4.30 5.20 -2.38
N PHE A 177 3.05 5.54 -2.06
CA PHE A 177 2.54 5.41 -0.69
C PHE A 177 2.45 3.95 -0.23
N ALA A 178 2.16 3.00 -1.13
CA ALA A 178 2.25 1.57 -0.80
C ALA A 178 3.69 1.18 -0.43
N GLY A 179 4.68 1.64 -1.20
CA GLY A 179 6.09 1.41 -0.94
C GLY A 179 6.58 2.04 0.36
N VAL A 180 6.23 3.32 0.61
CA VAL A 180 6.56 4.02 1.86
C VAL A 180 5.94 3.30 3.06
N GLY A 181 4.67 2.90 2.97
CA GLY A 181 4.01 2.10 3.99
C GLY A 181 4.76 0.80 4.28
N ALA A 182 5.21 0.09 3.25
CA ALA A 182 5.97 -1.15 3.41
C ALA A 182 7.30 -0.91 4.15
N VAL A 183 8.04 0.13 3.78
CA VAL A 183 9.33 0.49 4.43
C VAL A 183 9.12 0.85 5.90
N LEU A 184 8.07 1.62 6.22
CA LEU A 184 7.73 1.98 7.60
C LEU A 184 7.33 0.74 8.41
N ALA A 185 6.51 -0.15 7.85
CA ALA A 185 6.13 -1.41 8.48
C ALA A 185 7.33 -2.32 8.75
N ILE A 186 8.29 -2.41 7.81
CA ILE A 186 9.56 -3.13 8.02
C ILE A 186 10.36 -2.51 9.17
N GLY A 187 10.50 -1.18 9.18
CA GLY A 187 11.21 -0.48 10.26
C GLY A 187 10.61 -0.75 11.64
N ALA A 188 9.28 -0.67 11.75
CA ALA A 188 8.54 -0.99 12.98
C ALA A 188 8.72 -2.47 13.39
N PHE A 189 8.68 -3.38 12.43
CA PHE A 189 8.88 -4.81 12.67
C PHE A 189 10.30 -5.11 13.17
N CYS A 190 11.33 -4.55 12.52
CA CYS A 190 12.72 -4.68 12.96
C CYS A 190 12.92 -4.14 14.38
N TYR A 191 12.33 -2.98 14.70
CA TYR A 191 12.37 -2.41 16.05
C TYR A 191 11.76 -3.35 17.09
N LEU A 192 10.60 -3.96 16.79
CA LEU A 192 9.96 -4.91 17.68
C LEU A 192 10.82 -6.16 17.91
N ILE A 193 11.44 -6.71 16.87
CA ILE A 193 12.36 -7.85 17.02
C ILE A 193 13.53 -7.49 17.94
N VAL A 194 14.17 -6.33 17.73
CA VAL A 194 15.28 -5.88 18.58
C VAL A 194 14.83 -5.70 20.03
N LYS A 195 13.64 -5.13 20.24
CA LYS A 195 13.05 -4.96 21.57
C LYS A 195 12.77 -6.30 22.26
N LEU A 196 12.30 -7.30 21.53
CA LEU A 196 12.08 -8.66 22.04
C LEU A 196 13.39 -9.35 22.41
N MET A 197 14.41 -9.29 21.55
CA MET A 197 15.73 -9.88 21.81
C MET A 197 16.39 -9.27 23.06
N ARG A 198 16.33 -7.95 23.24
CA ARG A 198 16.88 -7.28 24.43
C ARG A 198 16.19 -7.75 25.71
N ARG A 199 14.85 -7.80 25.72
CA ARG A 199 14.10 -8.28 26.90
C ARG A 199 14.43 -9.73 27.26
N GLN A 200 14.52 -10.61 26.26
CA GLN A 200 14.86 -12.01 26.50
C GLN A 200 16.26 -12.17 27.11
N LYS A 201 17.21 -11.32 26.69
CA LYS A 201 18.56 -11.29 27.29
C LYS A 201 18.52 -10.85 28.75
N ASP A 202 17.79 -9.78 29.07
CA ASP A 202 17.65 -9.27 30.44
C ASP A 202 16.99 -10.30 31.37
N ASP A 203 15.95 -11.00 30.89
CA ASP A 203 15.24 -12.04 31.64
C ASP A 203 16.17 -13.26 31.93
N ASN A 204 16.98 -13.67 30.95
CA ASN A 204 17.94 -14.77 31.12
C ASN A 204 19.09 -14.41 32.09
N GLU A 205 19.60 -13.18 32.06
CA GLU A 205 20.63 -12.70 33.00
C GLU A 205 20.10 -12.58 34.44
N ALA A 206 18.80 -12.31 34.61
CA ALA A 206 18.17 -12.27 35.93
C ALA A 206 18.00 -13.67 36.55
N ILE A 207 17.69 -14.68 35.71
CA ILE A 207 17.57 -16.09 36.16
C ILE A 207 18.92 -16.67 36.56
N LEU A 208 20.01 -16.32 35.85
CA LEU A 208 21.37 -16.80 36.16
C LEU A 208 21.99 -16.21 37.43
N LYS A 209 21.37 -15.19 38.04
CA LYS A 209 21.82 -14.56 39.29
C LYS A 209 21.15 -15.12 40.55
N TYR A 210 20.25 -16.09 40.39
CA TYR A 210 19.61 -16.85 41.46
C TYR A 210 20.00 -18.33 41.36
#